data_AF-A0A9W9HWU1-F1
#
_entry.id   AF-A0A9W9HWU1-F1
#
_cell.length_a   1.000
_cell.length_b   1.000
_cell.length_c   1.000
_cell.angle_alpha   90.00
_cell.angle_beta   90.00
_cell.angle_gamma   90.00
#
_symmetry.space_group_name_H-M   'P 1'
#
loop_
_entity.id
_entity.type
_entity.pdbx_description
1 polymer ?
#
loop_
_entity_poly.entity_id
_entity_poly.type
_entity_poly.pdbx_seq_one_letter_code
_entity_poly.pdbx_strand_id
1 'polypeptide(L)'
;MKFVPPSGLPWSNIKTEIQPQKIEDIRGRENEVSLSTTGFSLESFDSGMTYEDFDDEDKIVQTYLPNVARLLKSMLNPSRIQIFEFLVRAP
;
A
#
# COMPACT_ATOMS: atom_id res chain seq x y z
N MET A 1 -3.38 -13.19 -29.34
CA MET A 1 -3.41 -14.67 -29.42
C MET A 1 -2.75 -15.22 -28.16
N LYS A 2 -3.35 -16.21 -27.48
CA LYS A 2 -2.71 -16.87 -26.31
C LYS A 2 -1.67 -17.86 -26.83
N PHE A 3 -0.43 -17.76 -26.37
CA PHE A 3 0.64 -18.71 -26.67
C PHE A 3 0.29 -20.08 -26.09
N VAL A 4 0.34 -21.13 -26.91
CA VAL A 4 0.10 -22.51 -26.45
C VAL A 4 1.47 -23.17 -26.21
N PRO A 5 1.74 -23.70 -25.00
CA PRO A 5 3.02 -24.32 -24.72
C PRO A 5 3.22 -25.60 -25.57
N PRO A 6 4.46 -25.93 -25.96
CA PRO A 6 4.78 -27.21 -26.60
C PRO A 6 4.27 -28.41 -25.79
N SER A 7 3.98 -29.51 -26.49
CA SER A 7 3.50 -30.74 -25.86
C SER A 7 4.43 -31.19 -24.74
N GLY A 8 3.86 -31.47 -23.56
CA GLY A 8 4.60 -31.89 -22.36
C GLY A 8 5.09 -30.76 -21.46
N LEU A 9 4.93 -29.49 -21.86
CA LEU A 9 5.26 -28.34 -21.01
C LEU A 9 4.01 -27.76 -20.35
N PRO A 10 4.06 -27.45 -19.04
CA PRO A 10 2.96 -26.77 -18.38
C PRO A 10 2.83 -25.33 -18.90
N TRP A 11 1.61 -24.78 -18.79
CA TRP A 11 1.32 -23.38 -19.14
C TRP A 11 2.11 -22.36 -18.33
N SER A 12 2.57 -22.76 -17.14
CA SER A 12 3.37 -21.93 -16.24
C SER A 12 4.28 -22.79 -15.37
N ASN A 13 5.39 -22.23 -14.94
CA ASN A 13 6.26 -22.78 -13.90
C ASN A 13 5.81 -22.36 -12.47
N ILE A 14 4.73 -21.60 -12.34
CA ILE A 14 4.18 -21.15 -11.05
C ILE A 14 3.58 -22.35 -10.31
N LYS A 15 3.98 -22.51 -9.05
CA LYS A 15 3.37 -23.43 -8.09
C LYS A 15 2.67 -22.62 -7.01
N THR A 16 1.42 -22.96 -6.72
CA THR A 16 0.69 -22.36 -5.60
C THR A 16 0.89 -23.23 -4.38
N GLU A 17 1.43 -22.65 -3.31
CA GLU A 17 1.54 -23.29 -2.00
C GLU A 17 0.60 -22.59 -1.02
N ILE A 18 -0.24 -23.35 -0.32
CA ILE A 18 -1.15 -22.82 0.69
C ILE A 18 -0.53 -23.06 2.05
N GLN A 19 -0.29 -21.99 2.80
CA GLN A 19 0.25 -22.05 4.15
C GLN A 19 -0.83 -21.56 5.14
N PRO A 20 -1.12 -22.31 6.23
CA PRO A 20 -2.00 -21.80 7.27
C PRO A 20 -1.36 -20.60 7.95
N GLN A 21 -2.11 -19.50 8.04
CA GLN A 21 -1.67 -18.23 8.62
C GLN A 21 -2.64 -17.83 9.74
N LYS A 22 -2.11 -17.36 10.86
CA LYS A 22 -2.92 -16.78 11.94
C LYS A 22 -3.07 -15.28 11.68
N ILE A 23 -4.32 -14.81 11.62
CA ILE A 23 -4.64 -13.39 11.49
C ILE A 23 -4.92 -12.84 12.88
N GLU A 24 -4.28 -11.72 13.24
CA GLU A 24 -4.43 -11.06 14.54
C GLU A 24 -5.00 -9.66 14.38
N ASP A 25 -5.78 -9.20 15.38
CA ASP A 25 -6.29 -7.83 15.44
C ASP A 25 -5.23 -6.89 16.01
N ILE A 26 -4.87 -5.85 15.25
CA ILE A 26 -3.85 -4.87 15.63
C ILE A 26 -4.40 -3.68 16.43
N ARG A 27 -5.72 -3.53 16.53
CA ARG A 27 -6.35 -2.38 17.22
C ARG A 27 -5.92 -2.32 18.69
N GLY A 28 -5.48 -1.14 19.13
CA GLY A 28 -4.97 -0.90 20.48
C GLY A 28 -3.52 -1.36 20.72
N ARG A 29 -2.85 -1.85 19.68
CA ARG A 29 -1.45 -2.32 19.68
C ARG A 29 -0.65 -1.71 18.53
N GLU A 30 -1.09 -0.58 18.01
CA GLU A 30 -0.50 0.08 16.83
C GLU A 30 0.97 0.48 17.07
N ASN A 31 1.35 0.75 18.32
CA ASN A 31 2.71 1.08 18.74
C ASN A 31 3.64 -0.15 18.86
N GLU A 32 3.13 -1.38 18.75
CA GLU A 32 3.94 -2.60 18.77
C GLU A 32 4.59 -2.89 17.40
N VAL A 33 4.09 -2.24 16.34
CA VAL A 33 4.62 -2.38 14.98
C VAL A 33 5.38 -1.13 14.56
N SER A 34 6.46 -1.33 13.79
CA SER A 34 7.23 -0.22 13.25
C SER A 34 7.92 -0.65 11.95
N LEU A 35 8.30 0.34 11.13
CA LEU A 35 9.06 0.07 9.91
C LEU A 35 10.36 -0.69 10.20
N SER A 36 10.98 -0.49 11.36
CA SER A 36 12.23 -1.16 11.73
C SER A 36 12.04 -2.60 12.23
N THR A 37 10.90 -2.93 12.83
CA THR A 37 10.66 -4.23 13.48
C THR A 37 9.86 -5.16 12.60
N THR A 38 8.81 -4.66 11.95
CA THR A 38 7.85 -5.46 11.18
C THR A 38 7.82 -5.07 9.71
N GLY A 39 8.54 -4.02 9.30
CA GLY A 39 8.53 -3.51 7.93
C GLY A 39 7.31 -2.67 7.58
N PHE A 40 6.41 -2.39 8.53
CA PHE A 40 5.28 -1.49 8.38
C PHE A 40 4.99 -0.76 9.69
N SER A 41 4.37 0.43 9.63
CA SER A 41 3.83 1.12 10.80
C SER A 41 2.39 1.56 10.55
N LEU A 42 1.67 1.84 11.63
CA LEU A 42 0.33 2.40 11.59
C LEU A 42 0.38 3.81 12.16
N GLU A 43 -0.10 4.77 11.38
CA GLU A 43 -0.08 6.18 11.74
C GLU A 43 -1.48 6.74 11.70
N SER A 44 -1.81 7.59 12.67
CA SER A 44 -2.99 8.43 12.56
C SER A 44 -2.74 9.46 11.47
N PHE A 45 -3.60 9.45 10.46
CA PHE A 45 -3.44 10.28 9.28
C PHE A 45 -4.70 11.09 9.04
N ASP A 46 -4.56 12.42 9.12
CA ASP A 46 -5.55 13.34 8.59
C ASP A 46 -5.28 13.52 7.10
N SER A 47 -6.15 12.94 6.29
CA SER A 47 -6.08 13.02 4.83
C SER A 47 -6.39 14.42 4.31
N GLY A 48 -7.08 15.27 5.09
CA GLY A 48 -7.65 16.54 4.62
C GLY A 48 -8.72 16.36 3.53
N MET A 49 -9.30 15.16 3.42
CA MET A 49 -10.21 14.75 2.34
C MET A 49 -11.48 14.15 2.93
N THR A 50 -12.64 14.39 2.32
CA THR A 50 -13.85 13.60 2.57
C THR A 50 -13.79 12.27 1.79
N TYR A 51 -14.78 11.40 2.02
CA TYR A 51 -14.83 10.12 1.30
C TYR A 51 -15.01 10.32 -0.20
N GLU A 52 -15.87 11.25 -0.60
CA GLU A 52 -16.18 11.56 -2.00
C GLU A 52 -14.99 12.21 -2.73
N ASP A 53 -14.11 12.89 -2.00
CA ASP A 53 -12.92 13.51 -2.60
C ASP A 53 -11.93 12.47 -3.16
N PHE A 54 -12.02 11.20 -2.76
CA PHE A 54 -11.19 10.11 -3.28
C PHE A 54 -11.62 9.64 -4.68
N ASP A 55 -12.77 10.08 -5.18
CA ASP A 55 -13.20 9.86 -6.56
C ASP A 55 -12.67 10.97 -7.51
N ASP A 56 -12.01 12.01 -6.96
CA ASP A 56 -11.48 13.15 -7.68
C ASP A 56 -9.94 13.08 -7.72
N GLU A 57 -9.40 12.71 -8.88
CA GLU A 57 -7.95 12.57 -9.10
C GLU A 57 -7.18 13.87 -8.84
N ASP A 58 -7.77 15.03 -9.16
CA ASP A 58 -7.12 16.32 -8.93
C ASP A 58 -6.98 16.59 -7.43
N LYS A 59 -8.00 16.28 -6.63
CA LYS A 59 -7.91 16.40 -5.17
C LYS A 59 -6.92 15.40 -4.57
N ILE A 60 -6.81 14.20 -5.13
CA ILE A 60 -5.78 13.24 -4.69
C ILE A 60 -4.39 13.85 -4.90
N VAL A 61 -4.11 14.36 -6.10
CA VAL A 61 -2.79 14.91 -6.44
C VAL A 61 -2.49 16.20 -5.67
N GLN A 62 -3.48 17.09 -5.51
CA GLN A 62 -3.27 18.43 -4.95
C GLN A 62 -3.39 18.49 -3.42
N THR A 63 -4.11 17.56 -2.79
CA THR A 63 -4.38 17.58 -1.34
C THR A 63 -3.84 16.32 -0.66
N TYR A 64 -4.27 15.14 -1.09
CA TYR A 64 -3.93 13.88 -0.42
C TYR A 64 -2.44 13.54 -0.49
N LEU A 65 -1.84 13.53 -1.69
CA LEU A 65 -0.43 13.17 -1.86
C LEU A 65 0.54 14.11 -1.12
N PRO A 66 0.33 15.45 -1.09
CA PRO A 66 1.11 16.35 -0.24
C PRO A 66 0.95 16.06 1.26
N ASN A 67 -0.25 15.70 1.73
CA ASN A 67 -0.49 15.29 3.11
C ASN A 67 0.31 14.02 3.45
N VAL A 68 0.27 13.00 2.58
CA VAL A 68 1.06 11.78 2.72
C VAL A 68 2.56 12.09 2.75
N ALA A 69 3.05 12.92 1.84
CA ALA A 69 4.46 13.31 1.81
C ALA A 69 4.90 14.01 3.11
N ARG A 70 4.04 14.84 3.71
CA ARG A 70 4.32 15.49 4.99
C ARG A 70 4.46 14.47 6.12
N LEU A 71 3.56 13.50 6.19
CA LEU A 71 3.61 12.41 7.18
C LEU A 71 4.90 11.59 7.03
N LEU A 72 5.22 11.17 5.80
CA LEU A 72 6.46 10.45 5.51
C LEU A 72 7.70 11.27 5.89
N LYS A 73 7.67 12.59 5.67
CA LYS A 73 8.77 13.48 6.05
C LYS A 73 8.96 13.53 7.57
N SER A 74 7.90 13.61 8.36
CA SER A 74 7.99 13.63 9.82
C SER A 74 8.45 12.30 10.41
N MET A 75 8.10 11.18 9.76
CA MET A 75 8.48 9.84 10.25
C MET A 75 9.92 9.45 9.90
N LEU A 76 10.35 9.75 8.67
CA LEU A 76 11.56 9.15 8.10
C LEU A 76 12.72 10.13 7.97
N ASN A 77 12.49 11.43 8.17
CA ASN A 77 13.45 12.50 7.87
C ASN A 77 14.22 12.29 6.54
N PRO A 78 13.52 12.03 5.42
CA PRO A 78 14.16 11.70 4.16
C PRO A 78 14.78 12.96 3.52
N SER A 79 15.83 12.76 2.72
CA SER A 79 16.42 13.83 1.91
C SER A 79 15.53 14.26 0.75
N ARG A 80 14.67 13.37 0.23
CA ARG A 80 13.69 13.63 -0.82
C ARG A 80 12.51 12.66 -0.73
N ILE A 81 11.33 13.14 -1.09
CA ILE A 81 10.12 12.32 -1.29
C ILE A 81 9.66 12.50 -2.72
N GLN A 82 9.40 11.38 -3.41
CA GLN A 82 8.79 11.34 -4.74
C GLN A 82 7.76 10.23 -4.74
N ILE A 83 6.52 10.59 -5.09
CA ILE A 83 5.45 9.63 -5.31
C ILE A 83 5.39 9.39 -6.82
N PHE A 84 5.48 8.13 -7.23
CA PHE A 84 5.44 7.74 -8.64
C PHE A 84 4.06 7.23 -9.03
N GLU A 85 3.47 6.40 -8.17
CA GLU A 85 2.17 5.78 -8.36
C GLU A 85 1.42 5.78 -7.03
N PHE A 86 0.11 5.82 -7.11
CA PHE A 86 -0.79 5.62 -5.98
C PHE A 86 -1.97 4.77 -6.42
N LEU A 87 -2.53 4.04 -5.48
CA LEU A 87 -3.77 3.29 -5.67
C LEU A 87 -4.73 3.74 -4.57
N VAL A 88 -5.84 4.32 -4.98
CA VAL A 88 -6.97 4.59 -4.09
C VAL A 88 -7.96 3.45 -4.29
N ARG A 89 -8.47 2.93 -3.16
CA ARG A 89 -9.55 1.95 -3.21
C ARG A 89 -10.81 2.68 -3.66
N ALA A 90 -11.24 2.44 -4.89
CA ALA A 90 -12.56 2.84 -5.34
C ALA A 90 -13.65 2.14 -4.49
N PRO A 91 -14.81 2.80 -4.26
CA PRO A 91 -15.95 2.20 -3.56
C PRO A 91 -16.32 0.80 -4.04
#